data_AF-A0A534V347-F1
#
_entry.id   AF-A0A534V347-F1
#
_cell.length_a   1.000
_cell.length_b   1.000
_cell.length_c   1.000
_cell.angle_alpha   90.00
_cell.angle_beta   90.00
_cell.angle_gamma   90.00
#
_symmetry.space_group_name_H-M   'P 1'
#
loop_
_entity.id
_entity.type
_entity.pdbx_description
1 polymer ?
#
loop_
_entity_poly.entity_id
_entity_poly.type
_entity_poly.pdbx_seq_one_letter_code
_entity_poly.pdbx_strand_id
1 'polypeptide(L)'
;MGHWCRICDRNRANEKFSAKGHKNHICKDCAKKPKEDIEIIDQEQEILRYLNQSNISPKNLSRLEQLAKSQNQRIAELAAIVLEVGRIKPHKRRRLKFLARGHRELLRKLDDTGLIMAHYDG
;
A
#
# COMPACT_ATOMS: atom_id res chain seq x y z
N MET A 1 -11.74 25.31 4.27
CA MET A 1 -11.55 24.02 3.56
C MET A 1 -10.21 23.45 3.98
N GLY A 2 -10.07 22.13 4.10
CA GLY A 2 -8.80 21.46 4.45
C GLY A 2 -8.29 20.62 3.29
N HIS A 3 -7.06 20.10 3.41
CA HIS A 3 -6.49 19.14 2.46
C HIS A 3 -6.08 17.85 3.15
N TRP A 4 -6.21 16.75 2.41
CA TRP A 4 -5.75 15.44 2.83
C TRP A 4 -4.22 15.35 2.75
N CYS A 5 -3.60 14.79 3.79
CA CYS A 5 -2.18 14.49 3.81
C CYS A 5 -1.94 13.00 3.63
N ARG A 6 -1.22 12.62 2.56
CA ARG A 6 -0.93 11.23 2.21
C ARG A 6 -0.09 10.46 3.24
N ILE A 7 0.78 11.14 3.97
CA ILE A 7 1.70 10.49 4.92
C ILE A 7 1.05 10.13 6.25
N CYS A 8 0.10 10.94 6.73
CA CYS A 8 -0.58 10.66 8.00
C CYS A 8 -2.06 10.35 7.85
N ASP A 9 -2.51 10.19 6.61
CA ASP A 9 -3.87 9.86 6.19
C ASP A 9 -4.99 10.68 6.88
N ARG A 10 -4.72 11.98 7.10
CA ARG A 10 -5.65 12.90 7.78
C ARG A 10 -5.92 14.13 6.95
N ASN A 11 -7.17 14.61 7.00
CA ASN A 11 -7.51 15.97 6.58
C ASN A 11 -6.92 16.99 7.56
N ARG A 12 -6.14 17.94 7.05
CA ARG A 12 -5.53 19.03 7.82
C ARG A 12 -5.96 20.38 7.27
N ALA A 13 -5.97 21.40 8.13
CA ALA A 13 -6.24 22.77 7.71
C ALA A 13 -5.22 23.25 6.66
N ASN A 14 -5.65 24.15 5.76
CA ASN A 14 -4.81 24.65 4.66
C ASN A 14 -3.48 25.27 5.14
N GLU A 15 -3.49 25.95 6.28
CA GLU A 15 -2.31 26.55 6.91
C GLU A 15 -1.24 25.54 7.35
N LYS A 16 -1.63 24.26 7.52
CA LYS A 16 -0.73 23.15 7.84
C LYS A 16 -0.01 22.62 6.60
N PHE A 17 -0.20 23.20 5.42
CA PHE A 17 0.54 22.88 4.21
C PHE A 17 1.37 24.09 3.76
N SER A 18 2.53 23.82 3.17
CA SER A 18 3.29 24.82 2.40
C SER A 18 2.85 24.78 0.94
N ALA A 19 3.20 25.77 0.10
CA ALA A 19 2.89 25.72 -1.33
C ALA A 19 3.40 24.43 -2.01
N LYS A 20 4.61 23.97 -1.64
CA LYS A 20 5.16 22.67 -2.07
C LYS A 20 4.42 21.49 -1.45
N GLY A 21 4.07 21.59 -0.16
CA GLY A 21 3.32 20.55 0.56
C GLY A 21 1.92 20.32 -0.03
N HIS A 22 1.23 21.37 -0.47
CA HIS A 22 -0.05 21.28 -1.17
C HIS A 22 0.07 20.45 -2.45
N LYS A 23 1.04 20.77 -3.32
CA LYS A 23 1.27 20.03 -4.57
C LYS A 23 1.58 18.54 -4.32
N ASN A 24 2.29 18.25 -3.24
CA ASN A 24 2.74 16.90 -2.90
C ASN A 24 1.82 16.20 -1.88
N HIS A 25 0.68 16.79 -1.53
CA HIS A 25 -0.26 16.29 -0.53
C HIS A 25 0.42 15.87 0.80
N ILE A 26 1.36 16.68 1.29
CA ILE A 26 2.10 16.44 2.53
C ILE A 26 2.04 17.66 3.45
N CYS A 27 1.54 17.46 4.68
CA CYS A 27 1.47 18.54 5.66
C CYS A 27 2.87 18.89 6.20
N LYS A 28 3.01 20.09 6.77
CA LYS A 28 4.26 20.62 7.34
C LYS A 28 4.86 19.70 8.41
N ASP A 29 4.03 19.01 9.19
CA ASP A 29 4.51 18.10 10.24
C ASP A 29 5.11 16.83 9.63
N CYS A 30 4.44 16.23 8.65
CA CYS A 30 4.95 15.06 7.96
C CYS A 30 6.15 15.37 7.06
N ALA A 31 6.21 16.57 6.49
CA ALA A 31 7.33 17.00 5.66
C ALA A 31 8.66 17.12 6.42
N LYS A 32 8.64 17.12 7.76
CA LYS A 32 9.84 17.11 8.61
C LYS A 32 10.43 15.72 8.82
N LYS A 33 9.71 14.65 8.47
CA LYS A 33 10.21 13.28 8.58
C LYS A 33 11.42 13.07 7.65
N PRO A 34 12.34 12.15 8.01
CA PRO A 34 13.35 11.67 7.08
C PRO A 34 12.74 11.25 5.74
N LYS A 35 13.47 11.48 4.65
CA LYS A 35 13.00 11.10 3.30
C LYS A 35 12.75 9.59 3.20
N GLU A 36 13.58 8.80 3.85
CA GLU A 36 13.46 7.34 3.90
C GLU A 36 12.16 6.89 4.57
N ASP A 37 11.80 7.46 5.72
CA ASP A 37 10.51 7.20 6.38
C ASP A 37 9.31 7.52 5.48
N ILE A 38 9.38 8.66 4.77
CA ILE A 38 8.34 9.08 3.84
C ILE A 38 8.25 8.08 2.68
N GLU A 39 9.39 7.65 2.14
CA GLU A 39 9.45 6.68 1.05
C GLU A 39 8.89 5.31 1.45
N ILE A 40 9.19 4.83 2.66
CA ILE A 40 8.64 3.58 3.20
C ILE A 40 7.11 3.66 3.28
N ILE A 41 6.57 4.76 3.84
CA ILE A 41 5.11 4.96 3.93
C ILE A 41 4.49 4.98 2.52
N ASP A 42 5.15 5.65 1.57
CA ASP A 42 4.68 5.74 0.19
C ASP A 42 4.67 4.36 -0.50
N GLN A 43 5.70 3.56 -0.30
CA GLN A 43 5.81 2.21 -0.84
C GLN A 43 4.77 1.26 -0.22
N GLU A 44 4.53 1.35 1.08
CA GLU A 44 3.49 0.57 1.76
C GLU A 44 2.09 0.90 1.21
N GLN A 45 1.79 2.19 1.04
CA GLN A 45 0.54 2.64 0.41
C GLN A 45 0.43 2.24 -1.07
N GLU A 46 1.54 2.28 -1.82
CA GLU A 46 1.62 1.83 -3.21
C GLU A 46 1.23 0.35 -3.33
N ILE A 47 1.81 -0.51 -2.47
CA ILE A 47 1.53 -1.95 -2.42
C ILE A 47 0.06 -2.22 -2.06
N LEU A 48 -0.45 -1.55 -1.02
CA LEU A 48 -1.86 -1.66 -0.62
C LEU A 48 -2.81 -1.24 -1.76
N ARG A 49 -2.47 -0.16 -2.47
CA ARG A 49 -3.26 0.31 -3.63
C ARG A 49 -3.29 -0.75 -4.73
N TYR A 50 -2.17 -1.40 -5.04
CA TYR A 50 -2.16 -2.49 -6.02
C TYR A 50 -3.06 -3.65 -5.59
N LEU A 51 -2.97 -4.08 -4.34
CA LEU A 51 -3.86 -5.12 -3.80
C LEU A 51 -5.34 -4.71 -3.94
N ASN A 52 -5.66 -3.44 -3.76
CA ASN A 52 -7.04 -2.96 -3.81
C ASN A 52 -7.61 -2.67 -5.21
N GLN A 53 -6.79 -2.69 -6.25
CA GLN A 53 -7.26 -2.52 -7.63
C GLN A 53 -8.11 -3.71 -8.10
N SER A 54 -9.04 -3.43 -9.02
CA SER A 54 -9.91 -4.44 -9.66
C SER A 54 -9.11 -5.52 -10.40
N ASN A 55 -7.95 -5.14 -10.94
CA ASN A 55 -6.98 -6.02 -11.57
C ASN A 55 -5.56 -5.58 -11.18
N ILE A 56 -4.73 -6.51 -10.70
CA ILE A 56 -3.29 -6.27 -10.53
C ILE A 56 -2.64 -6.43 -11.91
N SER A 57 -2.34 -5.31 -12.54
CA SER A 57 -1.84 -5.28 -13.92
C SER A 57 -0.41 -5.85 -14.04
N PRO A 58 0.04 -6.24 -15.24
CA PRO A 58 1.44 -6.64 -15.46
C PRO A 58 2.46 -5.58 -15.03
N LYS A 59 2.13 -4.29 -15.21
CA LYS A 59 2.96 -3.18 -14.75
C LYS A 59 3.08 -3.17 -13.22
N ASN A 60 1.98 -3.44 -12.51
CA ASN A 60 2.00 -3.54 -11.06
C ASN A 60 2.85 -4.73 -10.60
N LEU A 61 2.75 -5.88 -11.28
CA LEU A 61 3.56 -7.07 -10.96
C LEU A 61 5.06 -6.76 -11.12
N SER A 62 5.45 -6.12 -12.23
CA SER A 62 6.84 -5.70 -12.43
C SER A 62 7.32 -4.73 -11.35
N ARG A 63 6.46 -3.80 -10.92
CA ARG A 63 6.76 -2.88 -9.82
C ARG A 63 6.89 -3.61 -8.48
N LEU A 64 6.02 -4.57 -8.19
CA LEU A 64 6.09 -5.40 -6.98
C LEU A 64 7.35 -6.26 -6.97
N GLU A 65 7.79 -6.78 -8.11
CA GLU A 65 9.07 -7.51 -8.25
C GLU A 65 10.29 -6.64 -7.89
N GLN A 66 10.24 -5.35 -8.22
CA GLN A 66 11.28 -4.41 -7.82
C GLN A 66 11.23 -4.14 -6.31
N LEU A 67 10.04 -3.88 -5.76
CA LEU A 67 9.86 -3.61 -4.32
C LEU A 67 10.18 -4.82 -3.45
N ALA A 68 9.97 -6.04 -3.95
CA ALA A 68 10.34 -7.28 -3.28
C ALA A 68 11.87 -7.43 -3.08
N LYS A 69 12.68 -6.59 -3.72
CA LYS A 69 14.14 -6.52 -3.58
C LYS A 69 14.60 -5.33 -2.74
N SER A 70 13.68 -4.63 -2.07
CA SER A 70 14.00 -3.50 -1.20
C SER A 70 14.91 -3.91 -0.05
N GLN A 71 15.78 -3.00 0.39
CA GLN A 71 16.58 -3.19 1.61
C GLN A 71 15.71 -3.11 2.87
N ASN A 72 14.54 -2.47 2.78
CA ASN A 72 13.57 -2.47 3.86
C ASN A 72 12.81 -3.79 3.87
N GLN A 73 13.05 -4.60 4.90
CA GLN A 73 12.48 -5.95 5.03
C GLN A 73 10.95 -5.96 4.97
N ARG A 74 10.28 -4.98 5.60
CA ARG A 74 8.83 -4.87 5.59
C ARG A 74 8.31 -4.63 4.18
N ILE A 75 8.90 -3.69 3.45
CA ILE A 75 8.49 -3.43 2.06
C ILE A 75 8.74 -4.65 1.17
N ALA A 76 9.89 -5.30 1.30
CA ALA A 76 10.22 -6.48 0.52
C ALA A 76 9.20 -7.61 0.75
N GLU A 77 8.84 -7.88 2.01
CA GLU A 77 7.87 -8.90 2.39
C GLU A 77 6.46 -8.59 1.88
N LEU A 78 5.96 -7.37 2.13
CA LEU A 78 4.64 -6.93 1.66
C LEU A 78 4.53 -7.06 0.13
N ALA A 79 5.56 -6.61 -0.59
CA ALA A 79 5.58 -6.67 -2.04
C ALA A 79 5.61 -8.10 -2.57
N ALA A 80 6.41 -8.99 -1.96
CA ALA A 80 6.49 -10.39 -2.36
C ALA A 80 5.15 -11.12 -2.18
N ILE A 81 4.46 -10.89 -1.07
CA ILE A 81 3.14 -11.49 -0.80
C ILE A 81 2.11 -10.99 -1.83
N VAL A 82 2.03 -9.67 -2.05
CA VAL A 82 1.06 -9.10 -3.00
C VAL A 82 1.40 -9.49 -4.45
N LEU A 83 2.67 -9.66 -4.79
CA LEU A 83 3.12 -10.20 -6.07
C LEU A 83 2.61 -11.62 -6.30
N GLU A 84 2.77 -12.50 -5.32
CA GLU A 84 2.30 -13.89 -5.39
C GLU A 84 0.78 -13.95 -5.57
N VAL A 85 0.06 -13.15 -4.79
CA VAL A 85 -1.40 -12.96 -4.91
C VAL A 85 -1.78 -12.49 -6.32
N GLY A 86 -1.06 -11.52 -6.86
CA GLY A 86 -1.29 -10.98 -8.21
C GLY A 86 -1.02 -12.00 -9.32
N ARG A 87 0.01 -12.85 -9.17
CA ARG A 87 0.32 -13.92 -10.12
C ARG A 87 -0.72 -15.03 -10.11
N ILE A 88 -1.28 -15.36 -8.94
CA ILE A 88 -2.29 -16.43 -8.79
C ILE A 88 -3.69 -15.93 -9.16
N LYS A 89 -4.09 -14.76 -8.66
CA LYS A 89 -5.44 -14.21 -8.84
C LYS A 89 -5.42 -12.69 -8.97
N PRO A 90 -5.06 -12.17 -10.17
CA PRO A 90 -4.89 -10.72 -10.38
C PRO A 90 -6.21 -9.94 -10.22
N HIS A 91 -7.34 -10.52 -10.62
CA HIS A 91 -8.65 -9.89 -10.48
C HIS A 91 -9.19 -9.93 -9.04
N LYS A 92 -9.67 -8.79 -8.53
CA LYS A 92 -10.14 -8.61 -7.14
C LYS A 92 -11.39 -9.42 -6.81
N ARG A 93 -12.29 -9.57 -7.78
CA ARG A 93 -13.59 -10.23 -7.54
C ARG A 93 -13.37 -11.65 -7.01
N ARG A 94 -13.83 -11.90 -5.79
CA ARG A 94 -13.70 -13.18 -5.07
C ARG A 94 -12.24 -13.62 -4.86
N ARG A 95 -11.26 -12.72 -4.89
CA ARG A 95 -9.83 -13.04 -4.72
C ARG A 95 -9.57 -13.77 -3.41
N LEU A 96 -10.00 -13.19 -2.29
CA LEU A 96 -9.83 -13.81 -0.96
C LEU A 96 -10.53 -15.17 -0.86
N LYS A 97 -11.76 -15.29 -1.40
CA LYS A 97 -12.49 -16.56 -1.45
C LYS A 97 -11.79 -17.62 -2.30
N PHE A 98 -11.10 -17.22 -3.37
CA PHE A 98 -10.29 -18.12 -4.19
C PHE A 98 -9.06 -18.60 -3.40
N LEU A 99 -8.34 -17.69 -2.74
CA LEU A 99 -7.19 -18.04 -1.92
C LEU A 99 -7.58 -18.95 -0.74
N ALA A 100 -8.70 -18.69 -0.07
CA ALA A 100 -9.18 -19.53 1.03
C ALA A 100 -9.44 -21.00 0.64
N ARG A 101 -9.74 -21.26 -0.64
CA ARG A 101 -10.04 -22.61 -1.14
C ARG A 101 -8.80 -23.40 -1.54
N GLY A 102 -7.77 -22.75 -2.09
CA GLY A 102 -6.62 -23.44 -2.69
C GLY A 102 -5.24 -22.91 -2.29
N HIS A 103 -5.16 -21.76 -1.61
CA HIS A 103 -3.91 -21.08 -1.25
C HIS A 103 -3.99 -20.52 0.18
N ARG A 104 -4.37 -21.39 1.14
CA ARG A 104 -4.63 -20.98 2.53
C ARG A 104 -3.41 -20.38 3.23
N GLU A 105 -2.22 -20.89 2.94
CA GLU A 105 -0.99 -20.35 3.51
C GLU A 105 -0.68 -18.94 2.99
N LEU A 106 -0.90 -18.69 1.70
CA LEU A 106 -0.77 -17.36 1.14
C LEU A 106 -1.82 -16.40 1.71
N LEU A 107 -3.05 -16.87 1.91
CA LEU A 107 -4.08 -16.07 2.57
C LEU A 107 -3.68 -15.71 4.01
N ARG A 108 -3.14 -16.67 4.77
CA ARG A 108 -2.62 -16.43 6.14
C ARG A 108 -1.50 -15.40 6.14
N LYS A 109 -0.47 -15.57 5.29
CA LYS A 109 0.60 -14.58 5.15
C LYS A 109 0.07 -13.19 4.81
N LEU A 110 -0.89 -13.10 3.88
CA LEU A 110 -1.51 -11.84 3.51
C LEU A 110 -2.31 -11.23 4.66
N ASP A 111 -2.96 -12.03 5.51
CA ASP A 111 -3.68 -11.56 6.70
C ASP A 111 -2.70 -11.03 7.76
N ASP A 112 -1.61 -11.76 8.01
CA ASP A 112 -0.54 -11.40 8.95
C ASP A 112 0.13 -10.06 8.60
N THR A 113 0.09 -9.64 7.33
CA THR A 113 0.58 -8.30 6.92
C THR A 113 -0.25 -7.14 7.48
N GLY A 114 -1.49 -7.38 7.89
CA GLY A 114 -2.46 -6.34 8.24
C GLY A 114 -3.06 -5.61 7.03
N LEU A 115 -2.65 -5.91 5.79
CA LEU A 115 -3.17 -5.25 4.58
C LEU A 115 -4.65 -5.59 4.28
N ILE A 116 -5.15 -6.74 4.75
CA ILE A 116 -6.56 -7.14 4.58
C ILE A 116 -7.48 -6.43 5.59
N MET A 117 -6.99 -6.08 6.78
CA MET A 117 -7.76 -5.45 7.88
C MET A 117 -8.21 -4.00 7.56
N ALA A 118 -7.98 -3.50 6.36
CA ALA A 118 -8.47 -2.19 5.91
C ALA A 118 -9.93 -2.17 5.38
N HIS A 119 -10.69 -3.28 5.45
CA HIS A 119 -12.07 -3.35 4.94
C HIS A 119 -13.04 -4.24 5.75
N TYR A 120 -12.91 -4.29 7.08
CA TYR A 120 -13.92 -4.89 7.96
C TYR A 120 -14.34 -3.95 9.10
N ASP A 121 -14.64 -2.69 8.75
CA ASP A 121 -15.51 -1.84 9.56
C ASP A 121 -16.70 -1.38 8.70
N GLY A 122 -17.88 -1.94 8.99
CA GLY A 122 -19.19 -1.41 8.56
C GLY A 122 -19.68 -1.78 7.17
#